data_AF-A0A1V0QV16-F1
#
_entry.id   AF-A0A1V0QV16-F1
#
_cell.length_a   1.000
_cell.length_b   1.000
_cell.length_c   1.000
_cell.angle_alpha   90.00
_cell.angle_beta   90.00
_cell.angle_gamma   90.00
#
_symmetry.space_group_name_H-M   'P 1'
#
loop_
_entity.id
_entity.type
_entity.pdbx_description
1 polymer ?
#
loop_
_entity_poly.entity_id
_entity_poly.type
_entity_poly.pdbx_seq_one_letter_code
_entity_poly.pdbx_strand_id
1 'polypeptide(L)'
;MTVTVLTEGVRFLYEQAGALLARRRERAAEVGAAEEGAAGESSPTPPAVAEPRELPAADPVLVERFEAELRGLRADLHEYASGVDPVTTTDRELLGRVDALRRVLEAIHGTPLLFTGEPAAPQAPTVVRGRVDTDEVAGYVAAVRAERPTGTIEGHVRARRVEQGGEAVGVDLGPGPRARS
;
A
#
# COMPACT_ATOMS: atom_id res chain seq x y z
N MET A 1 10.72 -13.39 8.42
CA MET A 1 9.46 -14.13 8.16
C MET A 1 9.76 -15.58 7.76
N THR A 2 9.04 -16.54 8.32
CA THR A 2 9.17 -17.99 8.00
C THR A 2 8.19 -18.42 6.91
N VAL A 3 8.40 -19.59 6.29
CA VAL A 3 7.47 -20.13 5.28
C VAL A 3 6.06 -20.31 5.86
N THR A 4 5.94 -20.84 7.08
CA THR A 4 4.64 -21.02 7.75
C THR A 4 3.89 -19.70 7.92
N VAL A 5 4.59 -18.65 8.39
CA VAL A 5 3.97 -17.32 8.54
C VAL A 5 3.54 -16.78 7.18
N LEU A 6 4.35 -16.95 6.14
CA LEU A 6 3.99 -16.52 4.79
C LEU A 6 2.77 -17.27 4.25
N THR A 7 2.70 -18.60 4.42
CA THR A 7 1.55 -19.42 3.99
C THR A 7 0.26 -18.97 4.69
N GLU A 8 0.32 -18.78 6.01
CA GLU A 8 -0.82 -18.29 6.77
C GLU A 8 -1.22 -16.86 6.38
N GLY A 9 -0.24 -15.99 6.14
CA GLY A 9 -0.44 -14.63 5.65
C GLY A 9 -1.12 -14.60 4.28
N VAL A 10 -0.66 -15.41 3.32
CA VAL A 10 -1.29 -15.56 1.99
C VAL A 10 -2.76 -15.93 2.13
N ARG A 11 -3.06 -16.96 2.93
CA ARG A 11 -4.44 -17.42 3.16
C ARG A 11 -5.29 -16.33 3.78
N PHE A 12 -4.78 -15.64 4.81
CA PHE A 12 -5.48 -14.53 5.45
C PHE A 12 -5.84 -13.43 4.46
N LEU A 13 -4.87 -12.94 3.67
CA LEU A 13 -5.12 -11.88 2.69
C LEU A 13 -6.15 -12.31 1.63
N TYR A 14 -6.03 -13.55 1.14
CA TYR A 14 -6.98 -14.13 0.18
C TYR A 14 -8.41 -14.20 0.72
N GLU A 15 -8.57 -14.63 1.97
CA GLU A 15 -9.86 -14.71 2.66
C GLU A 15 -10.46 -13.33 2.91
N GLN A 16 -9.68 -12.36 3.39
CA GLN A 16 -10.12 -10.99 3.61
C GLN A 16 -10.59 -10.33 2.30
N ALA A 17 -9.82 -10.46 1.22
CA ALA A 17 -10.23 -9.97 -0.09
C ALA A 17 -11.56 -10.59 -0.56
N GLY A 18 -11.74 -11.89 -0.32
CA GLY A 18 -13.00 -12.59 -0.62
C GLY A 18 -14.18 -12.06 0.19
N ALA A 19 -13.98 -11.83 1.50
CA ALA A 19 -15.00 -11.30 2.39
C ALA A 19 -15.44 -9.89 2.00
N LEU A 20 -14.50 -9.01 1.63
CA LEU A 20 -14.81 -7.65 1.16
C LEU A 20 -15.65 -7.67 -0.13
N LEU A 21 -15.26 -8.51 -1.10
CA LEU A 21 -16.01 -8.66 -2.36
C LEU A 21 -17.41 -9.25 -2.14
N ALA A 22 -17.55 -10.20 -1.21
CA ALA A 22 -18.84 -10.78 -0.85
C ALA A 22 -19.78 -9.75 -0.21
N ARG A 23 -19.30 -9.04 0.82
CA ARG A 23 -20.06 -7.97 1.51
C ARG A 23 -20.46 -6.85 0.56
N ARG A 24 -19.59 -6.48 -0.39
CA ARG A 24 -19.94 -5.50 -1.43
C ARG A 24 -21.11 -5.98 -2.29
N ARG A 25 -21.07 -7.24 -2.75
CA ARG A 25 -22.13 -7.82 -3.58
C ARG A 25 -23.45 -7.86 -2.82
N GLU A 26 -23.42 -8.21 -1.54
CA GLU A 26 -24.58 -8.19 -0.65
C GLU A 26 -25.16 -6.77 -0.54
N ARG A 27 -24.32 -5.77 -0.25
CA ARG A 27 -24.74 -4.36 -0.25
C ARG A 27 -25.32 -3.91 -1.59
N ALA A 28 -24.74 -4.31 -2.72
CA ALA A 28 -25.27 -3.97 -4.03
C ALA A 28 -26.65 -4.60 -4.31
N ALA A 29 -26.94 -5.78 -3.73
CA ALA A 29 -28.25 -6.40 -3.79
C ALA A 29 -29.27 -5.75 -2.83
N GLU A 30 -28.80 -5.26 -1.67
CA GLU A 30 -29.60 -4.60 -0.64
C GLU A 30 -29.89 -3.12 -0.94
N VAL A 31 -29.06 -2.41 -1.72
CA VAL A 31 -29.31 -1.01 -2.15
C VAL A 31 -30.55 -0.87 -3.06
N GLY A 32 -31.20 -1.99 -3.44
CA GLY A 32 -32.58 -1.99 -3.94
C GLY A 32 -33.68 -1.80 -2.87
N ALA A 33 -33.32 -1.83 -1.59
CA ALA A 33 -34.22 -1.73 -0.44
C ALA A 33 -33.52 -1.04 0.75
N ALA A 34 -33.59 0.29 0.77
CA ALA A 34 -33.35 1.21 1.89
C ALA A 34 -31.99 1.17 2.61
N GLU A 35 -31.34 2.35 2.66
CA GLU A 35 -30.09 2.63 3.35
C GLU A 35 -30.26 2.60 4.88
N GLU A 36 -29.61 1.65 5.55
CA GLU A 36 -29.12 1.83 6.92
C GLU A 36 -27.69 1.28 7.04
N GLY A 37 -26.79 2.14 7.51
CA GLY A 37 -25.35 1.90 7.53
C GLY A 37 -24.92 0.79 8.48
N ALA A 38 -24.45 -0.32 7.92
CA ALA A 38 -23.66 -1.29 8.65
C ALA A 38 -22.24 -0.73 8.85
N ALA A 39 -21.97 -0.21 10.05
CA ALA A 39 -20.60 -0.02 10.50
C ALA A 39 -19.88 -1.38 10.41
N GLY A 40 -18.84 -1.47 9.57
CA GLY A 40 -18.13 -2.73 9.36
C GLY A 40 -17.59 -3.26 10.69
N GLU A 41 -17.89 -4.52 11.01
CA GLU A 41 -17.40 -5.14 12.24
C GLU A 41 -15.89 -5.42 12.12
N SER A 42 -15.13 -5.03 13.15
CA SER A 42 -13.73 -5.39 13.29
C SER A 42 -13.60 -6.90 13.36
N SER A 43 -12.62 -7.47 12.65
CA SER A 43 -12.42 -8.93 12.56
C SER A 43 -11.06 -9.34 13.14
N PRO A 44 -10.97 -10.41 13.95
CA PRO A 44 -9.70 -10.84 14.53
C PRO A 44 -8.71 -11.28 13.44
N THR A 45 -7.42 -10.98 13.63
CA THR A 45 -6.36 -11.42 12.72
C THR A 45 -5.71 -12.73 13.24
N PRO A 46 -5.16 -13.57 12.35
CA PRO A 46 -4.51 -14.82 12.76
C PRO A 46 -3.12 -14.56 13.36
N PRO A 47 -2.52 -15.54 14.08
CA PRO A 47 -1.18 -15.39 14.69
C PRO A 47 -0.04 -15.04 13.72
N ALA A 48 -0.21 -15.33 12.43
CA ALA A 48 0.71 -14.91 11.38
C ALA A 48 0.75 -13.38 11.19
N VAL A 49 -0.28 -12.65 11.60
CA VAL A 49 -0.36 -11.19 11.60
C VAL A 49 0.01 -10.71 13.00
N ALA A 50 1.16 -10.08 13.13
CA ALA A 50 1.62 -9.49 14.38
C ALA A 50 0.77 -8.25 14.75
N GLU A 51 0.45 -7.42 13.76
CA GLU A 51 -0.36 -6.20 13.93
C GLU A 51 -1.23 -5.94 12.68
N PRO A 52 -2.47 -5.46 12.86
CA PRO A 52 -3.19 -5.28 14.12
C PRO A 52 -3.74 -6.63 14.62
N ARG A 53 -4.11 -6.75 15.90
CA ARG A 53 -4.79 -7.95 16.43
C ARG A 53 -6.25 -8.06 15.98
N GLU A 54 -6.85 -6.91 15.72
CA GLU A 54 -8.20 -6.78 15.16
C GLU A 54 -8.11 -5.84 13.97
N LEU A 55 -8.64 -6.30 12.84
CA LEU A 55 -8.67 -5.53 11.61
C LEU A 55 -9.83 -4.53 11.69
N PRO A 56 -9.59 -3.21 11.57
CA PRO A 56 -10.64 -2.19 11.61
C PRO A 56 -11.68 -2.38 10.51
N ALA A 57 -12.82 -1.71 10.67
CA ALA A 57 -13.86 -1.63 9.65
C ALA A 57 -13.28 -1.20 8.29
N ALA A 58 -13.67 -1.88 7.22
CA ALA A 58 -13.28 -1.51 5.86
C ALA A 58 -14.01 -0.23 5.41
N ASP A 59 -13.29 0.69 4.77
CA ASP A 59 -13.89 1.85 4.11
C ASP A 59 -14.66 1.38 2.84
N PRO A 60 -16.00 1.53 2.80
CA PRO A 60 -16.81 1.05 1.69
C PRO A 60 -16.51 1.76 0.36
N VAL A 61 -16.05 3.02 0.39
CA VAL A 61 -15.67 3.78 -0.81
C VAL A 61 -14.38 3.24 -1.39
N LEU A 62 -13.41 2.90 -0.53
CA LEU A 62 -12.16 2.29 -0.97
C LEU A 62 -12.36 0.87 -1.47
N VAL A 63 -13.26 0.09 -0.85
CA VAL A 63 -13.64 -1.25 -1.37
C VAL A 63 -14.19 -1.16 -2.81
N GLU A 64 -15.04 -0.18 -3.09
CA GLU A 64 -15.56 0.04 -4.44
C GLU A 64 -14.44 0.43 -5.41
N ARG A 65 -13.61 1.40 -5.00
CA ARG A 65 -12.48 1.88 -5.80
C ARG A 65 -11.50 0.78 -6.17
N PHE A 66 -11.21 -0.14 -5.25
CA PHE A 66 -10.23 -1.21 -5.41
C PHE A 66 -10.83 -2.53 -5.89
N GLU A 67 -12.10 -2.60 -6.29
CA GLU A 67 -12.78 -3.86 -6.62
C GLU A 67 -12.03 -4.68 -7.69
N ALA A 68 -11.66 -4.05 -8.80
CA ALA A 68 -10.98 -4.73 -9.90
C ALA A 68 -9.61 -5.26 -9.47
N GLU A 69 -8.88 -4.49 -8.67
CA GLU A 69 -7.56 -4.84 -8.15
C GLU A 69 -7.64 -5.98 -7.13
N LEU A 70 -8.59 -5.91 -6.19
CA LEU A 70 -8.89 -7.00 -5.24
C LEU A 70 -9.22 -8.31 -5.97
N ARG A 71 -10.04 -8.27 -7.03
CA ARG A 71 -10.39 -9.46 -7.80
C ARG A 71 -9.20 -10.05 -8.54
N GLY A 72 -8.39 -9.21 -9.17
CA GLY A 72 -7.18 -9.64 -9.88
C GLY A 72 -6.17 -10.29 -8.93
N LEU A 73 -5.76 -9.57 -7.89
CA LEU A 73 -4.78 -10.04 -6.91
C LEU A 73 -5.25 -11.29 -6.15
N ARG A 74 -6.55 -11.39 -5.87
CA ARG A 74 -7.12 -12.61 -5.26
C ARG A 74 -7.06 -13.81 -6.20
N ALA A 75 -7.30 -13.61 -7.50
CA ALA A 75 -7.17 -14.69 -8.49
C ALA A 75 -5.71 -15.14 -8.62
N ASP A 76 -4.76 -14.20 -8.66
CA ASP A 76 -3.33 -14.50 -8.77
C ASP A 76 -2.75 -15.26 -7.56
N LEU A 77 -3.41 -15.18 -6.42
CA LEU A 77 -3.03 -15.90 -5.18
C LEU A 77 -3.84 -17.18 -4.94
N HIS A 78 -4.78 -17.53 -5.81
CA HIS A 78 -5.71 -18.64 -5.58
C HIS A 78 -4.99 -20.00 -5.42
N GLU A 79 -4.04 -20.32 -6.31
CA GLU A 79 -3.32 -21.60 -6.30
C GLU A 79 -2.47 -21.77 -5.03
N TYR A 80 -1.89 -20.69 -4.53
CA TYR A 80 -1.13 -20.69 -3.27
C TYR A 80 -2.05 -20.82 -2.04
N ALA A 81 -3.15 -20.05 -2.02
CA ALA A 81 -4.09 -20.06 -0.90
C ALA A 81 -4.87 -21.38 -0.78
N SER A 82 -5.11 -22.07 -1.91
CA SER A 82 -5.72 -23.39 -1.96
C SER A 82 -4.74 -24.54 -1.68
N GLY A 83 -3.44 -24.24 -1.61
CA GLY A 83 -2.38 -25.21 -1.33
C GLY A 83 -1.98 -26.07 -2.54
N VAL A 84 -2.35 -25.67 -3.75
CA VAL A 84 -1.92 -26.31 -5.00
C VAL A 84 -0.46 -25.96 -5.27
N ASP A 85 -0.14 -24.66 -5.28
CA ASP A 85 1.23 -24.19 -5.47
C ASP A 85 1.95 -24.01 -4.13
N PRO A 86 3.21 -24.46 -4.01
CA PRO A 86 3.96 -24.36 -2.77
C PRO A 86 4.35 -22.90 -2.48
N VAL A 87 4.07 -22.44 -1.27
CA VAL A 87 4.54 -21.15 -0.78
C VAL A 87 6.01 -21.24 -0.39
N THR A 88 6.84 -20.35 -0.94
CA THR A 88 8.27 -20.26 -0.60
C THR A 88 8.69 -18.80 -0.39
N THR A 89 9.70 -18.58 0.46
CA THR A 89 10.24 -17.24 0.73
C THR A 89 11.22 -16.74 -0.34
N THR A 90 11.50 -17.56 -1.37
CA THR A 90 12.41 -17.21 -2.47
C THR A 90 11.66 -16.92 -3.77
N ASP A 91 10.36 -17.20 -3.83
CA ASP A 91 9.51 -16.84 -4.96
C ASP A 91 9.21 -15.33 -4.94
N ARG A 92 9.96 -14.58 -5.73
CA ARG A 92 9.83 -13.10 -5.81
C ARG A 92 8.50 -12.66 -6.40
N GLU A 93 7.90 -13.47 -7.27
CA GLU A 93 6.64 -13.12 -7.92
C GLU A 93 5.48 -13.29 -6.94
N LEU A 94 5.45 -14.40 -6.19
CA LEU A 94 4.54 -14.60 -5.07
C LEU A 94 4.66 -13.46 -4.05
N LEU A 95 5.88 -13.15 -3.61
CA LEU A 95 6.11 -12.08 -2.63
C LEU A 95 5.61 -10.72 -3.13
N GLY A 96 5.78 -10.42 -4.42
CA GLY A 96 5.26 -9.21 -5.04
C GLY A 96 3.73 -9.14 -5.03
N ARG A 97 3.05 -10.25 -5.36
CA ARG A 97 1.58 -10.33 -5.34
C ARG A 97 1.01 -10.24 -3.92
N VAL A 98 1.67 -10.88 -2.95
CA VAL A 98 1.33 -10.79 -1.52
C VAL A 98 1.45 -9.36 -1.01
N ASP A 99 2.57 -8.68 -1.30
CA ASP A 99 2.77 -7.28 -0.90
C ASP A 99 1.74 -6.34 -1.55
N ALA A 100 1.42 -6.57 -2.83
CA ALA A 100 0.39 -5.80 -3.53
C ALA A 100 -0.99 -5.97 -2.87
N LEU A 101 -1.43 -7.20 -2.61
CA LEU A 101 -2.73 -7.44 -1.97
C LEU A 101 -2.76 -6.88 -0.55
N ARG A 102 -1.67 -7.03 0.20
CA ARG A 102 -1.52 -6.45 1.53
C ARG A 102 -1.74 -4.95 1.51
N ARG A 103 -1.06 -4.20 0.63
CA ARG A 103 -1.19 -2.74 0.54
C ARG A 103 -2.61 -2.27 0.21
N VAL A 104 -3.31 -3.01 -0.65
CA VAL A 104 -4.72 -2.70 -0.97
C VAL A 104 -5.58 -2.86 0.29
N LEU A 105 -5.40 -3.96 1.03
CA LEU A 105 -6.12 -4.19 2.28
C LEU A 105 -5.77 -3.15 3.34
N GLU A 106 -4.49 -2.82 3.52
CA GLU A 106 -4.05 -1.75 4.44
C GLU A 106 -4.70 -0.40 4.12
N ALA A 107 -4.79 -0.05 2.83
CA ALA A 107 -5.46 1.17 2.40
C ALA A 107 -6.96 1.14 2.72
N ILE A 108 -7.64 0.02 2.47
CA ILE A 108 -9.06 -0.16 2.75
C ILE A 108 -9.37 -0.10 4.25
N HIS A 109 -8.52 -0.69 5.09
CA HIS A 109 -8.70 -0.76 6.54
C HIS A 109 -8.06 0.41 7.29
N GLY A 110 -7.30 1.27 6.61
CA GLY A 110 -6.65 2.44 7.20
C GLY A 110 -5.55 2.11 8.22
N THR A 111 -5.03 0.88 8.23
CA THR A 111 -4.01 0.43 9.19
C THR A 111 -3.00 -0.51 8.52
N PRO A 112 -1.70 -0.47 8.90
CA PRO A 112 -0.70 -1.42 8.40
C PRO A 112 -1.00 -2.85 8.83
N LEU A 113 -0.63 -3.82 7.98
CA LEU A 113 -0.64 -5.26 8.24
C LEU A 113 0.81 -5.74 8.36
N LEU A 114 1.22 -6.05 9.59
CA LEU A 114 2.56 -6.55 9.88
C LEU A 114 2.53 -8.06 10.08
N PHE A 115 3.34 -8.81 9.33
CA PHE A 115 3.45 -10.25 9.56
C PHE A 115 4.49 -10.59 10.63
N THR A 116 4.29 -11.73 11.30
CA THR A 116 5.16 -12.20 12.36
C THR A 116 6.60 -12.43 11.87
N GLY A 117 7.55 -11.73 12.49
CA GLY A 117 8.96 -11.77 12.10
C GLY A 117 9.29 -10.90 10.88
N GLU A 118 8.41 -9.99 10.48
CA GLU A 118 8.78 -8.76 9.78
C GLU A 118 9.30 -7.74 10.81
N PRO A 119 10.30 -6.92 10.46
CA PRO A 119 10.65 -5.78 11.29
C PRO A 119 9.45 -4.85 11.34
N ALA A 120 9.08 -4.37 12.53
CA ALA A 120 8.07 -3.33 12.65
C ALA A 120 8.45 -2.19 11.70
N ALA A 121 7.50 -1.74 10.86
CA ALA A 121 7.70 -0.54 10.08
C ALA A 121 8.16 0.57 11.06
N PRO A 122 9.17 1.38 10.72
CA PRO A 122 9.54 2.49 11.57
C PRO A 122 8.27 3.28 11.87
N GLN A 123 7.90 3.42 13.14
CA GLN A 123 6.79 4.32 13.52
C GLN A 123 7.13 5.78 13.19
N ALA A 124 8.38 6.05 12.80
CA ALA A 124 8.79 7.30 12.20
C ALA A 124 8.25 7.39 10.76
N PRO A 125 7.71 8.55 10.35
CA PRO A 125 7.36 8.78 8.95
C PRO A 125 8.58 8.45 8.09
N THR A 126 8.39 7.74 6.97
CA THR A 126 9.45 7.48 6.00
C THR A 126 10.12 8.81 5.64
N VAL A 127 11.36 9.02 6.04
CA VAL A 127 12.10 10.26 5.75
C VAL A 127 13.03 10.02 4.58
N VAL A 128 12.74 10.64 3.43
CA VAL A 128 13.63 10.67 2.26
C VAL A 128 14.48 11.93 2.33
N ARG A 129 15.80 11.78 2.38
CA ARG A 129 16.75 12.91 2.43
C ARG A 129 17.62 12.93 1.18
N GLY A 130 17.50 13.99 0.38
CA GLY A 130 18.39 14.28 -0.74
C GLY A 130 19.28 15.47 -0.44
N ARG A 131 20.56 15.39 -0.82
CA ARG A 131 21.48 16.54 -0.75
C ARG A 131 22.33 16.64 -2.01
N VAL A 132 22.38 17.84 -2.58
CA VAL A 132 23.27 18.21 -3.67
C VAL A 132 24.14 19.38 -3.23
N ASP A 133 25.45 19.28 -3.43
CA ASP A 133 26.40 20.38 -3.28
C ASP A 133 27.18 20.47 -4.60
N THR A 134 27.03 21.59 -5.31
CA THR A 134 27.64 21.81 -6.62
C THR A 134 28.17 23.24 -6.74
N ASP A 135 29.18 23.43 -7.57
CA ASP A 135 29.70 24.76 -7.87
C ASP A 135 28.83 25.50 -8.87
N GLU A 136 28.37 24.84 -9.93
CA GLU A 136 27.63 25.47 -11.01
C GLU A 136 26.43 24.61 -11.45
N VAL A 137 25.33 25.29 -11.79
CA VAL A 137 24.11 24.68 -12.36
C VAL A 137 23.76 25.43 -13.64
N ALA A 138 24.05 24.81 -14.79
CA ALA A 138 23.71 25.35 -16.11
C ALA A 138 22.43 24.76 -16.73
N GLY A 139 21.86 23.74 -16.09
CA GLY A 139 20.63 23.08 -16.49
C GLY A 139 19.76 22.82 -15.25
N TYR A 140 19.13 21.67 -15.19
CA TYR A 140 18.26 21.31 -14.06
C TYR A 140 18.97 20.39 -13.06
N VAL A 141 18.82 20.66 -11.77
CA VAL A 141 19.21 19.74 -10.69
C VAL A 141 18.13 19.71 -9.61
N ALA A 142 17.81 18.50 -9.13
CA ALA A 142 16.97 18.31 -7.96
C ALA A 142 17.62 17.37 -6.94
N ALA A 143 17.54 17.72 -5.65
CA ALA A 143 18.04 16.83 -4.61
C ALA A 143 17.13 15.62 -4.39
N VAL A 144 15.81 15.78 -4.58
CA VAL A 144 14.85 14.67 -4.66
C VAL A 144 13.84 14.96 -5.76
N ARG A 145 13.53 13.95 -6.58
CA ARG A 145 12.40 13.99 -7.51
C ARG A 145 11.45 12.85 -7.20
N ALA A 146 10.18 13.16 -6.96
CA ALA A 146 9.16 12.17 -6.60
C ALA A 146 7.83 12.45 -7.32
N GLU A 147 7.24 11.41 -7.91
CA GLU A 147 5.94 11.52 -8.59
C GLU A 147 4.77 11.27 -7.64
N ARG A 148 4.99 10.43 -6.61
CA ARG A 148 3.97 10.02 -5.63
C ARG A 148 4.61 9.97 -4.24
N PRO A 149 4.93 11.13 -3.64
CA PRO A 149 5.63 11.18 -2.37
C PRO A 149 4.77 10.61 -1.23
N THR A 150 5.39 9.83 -0.35
CA THR A 150 4.82 9.41 0.94
C THR A 150 5.84 9.69 2.05
N GLY A 151 5.35 10.04 3.24
CA GLY A 151 6.20 10.41 4.38
C GLY A 151 6.78 11.82 4.28
N THR A 152 7.89 12.05 4.97
CA THR A 152 8.59 13.34 5.00
C THR A 152 9.70 13.34 3.95
N ILE A 153 9.76 14.37 3.11
CA ILE A 153 10.84 14.53 2.12
C ILE A 153 11.61 15.81 2.44
N GLU A 154 12.91 15.67 2.63
CA GLU A 154 13.84 16.77 2.84
C GLU A 154 14.81 16.82 1.65
N GLY A 155 14.78 17.93 0.91
CA GLY A 155 15.68 18.17 -0.21
C GLY A 155 16.54 19.40 0.04
N HIS A 156 17.85 19.21 0.09
CA HIS A 156 18.83 20.28 0.28
C HIS A 156 19.69 20.44 -0.97
N VAL A 157 19.63 21.62 -1.62
CA VAL A 157 20.54 21.97 -2.70
C VAL A 157 21.39 23.16 -2.28
N ARG A 158 22.70 23.02 -2.45
CA ARG A 158 23.65 24.11 -2.40
C ARG A 158 24.31 24.22 -3.77
N ALA A 159 24.14 25.37 -4.42
CA ALA A 159 24.84 25.72 -5.64
C ALA A 159 25.61 27.02 -5.40
N ARG A 160 26.88 27.12 -5.80
CA ARG A 160 27.59 28.42 -5.72
C ARG A 160 27.10 29.38 -6.79
N ARG A 161 26.78 28.87 -7.98
CA ARG A 161 26.25 29.63 -9.10
C ARG A 161 25.18 28.82 -9.83
N VAL A 162 24.10 29.50 -10.22
CA VAL A 162 23.11 28.99 -11.17
C VAL A 162 23.17 29.91 -12.37
N GLU A 163 23.53 29.36 -13.52
CA GLU A 163 23.65 30.11 -14.77
C GLU A 163 22.26 30.48 -15.33
N GLN A 164 22.23 31.42 -16.28
CA GLN A 164 20.98 31.85 -16.90
C GLN A 164 20.28 30.66 -17.59
N GLY A 165 19.06 30.33 -17.15
CA GLY A 165 18.30 29.17 -17.63
C GLY A 165 18.54 27.88 -16.83
N GLY A 166 19.43 27.90 -15.84
CA GLY A 166 19.61 26.83 -14.86
C GLY A 166 18.52 26.86 -13.77
N GLU A 167 18.27 25.70 -13.19
CA GLU A 167 17.27 25.49 -12.14
C GLU A 167 17.83 24.53 -11.07
N ALA A 168 17.70 24.94 -9.81
CA ALA A 168 18.17 24.19 -8.65
C ALA A 168 17.04 24.01 -7.66
N VAL A 169 16.55 22.77 -7.52
CA VAL A 169 15.33 22.45 -6.78
C VAL A 169 15.63 21.52 -5.60
N GLY A 170 15.21 21.89 -4.40
CA GLY A 170 15.30 21.00 -3.24
C GLY A 170 14.53 19.71 -3.47
N VAL A 171 13.23 19.84 -3.69
CA VAL A 171 12.31 18.72 -3.95
C VAL A 171 11.45 19.06 -5.17
N ASP A 172 11.53 18.23 -6.21
CA ASP A 172 10.65 18.28 -7.37
C ASP A 172 9.55 17.22 -7.20
N LEU A 173 8.34 17.70 -6.90
CA LEU A 173 7.14 16.88 -6.82
C LEU A 173 6.42 17.00 -8.16
N GLY A 174 6.25 15.87 -8.87
CA GLY A 174 5.52 15.84 -10.13
C GLY A 174 4.11 16.45 -10.03
N PRO A 175 3.44 16.76 -11.16
CA PRO A 175 2.13 17.40 -11.13
C PRO A 175 1.16 16.55 -10.30
N GLY A 176 0.74 17.09 -9.16
CA GLY A 176 -0.18 16.41 -8.25
C GLY A 176 -1.51 16.07 -8.93
N PRO A 177 -2.31 15.15 -8.36
CA PRO A 177 -3.63 14.82 -8.90
C PRO A 177 -4.45 16.10 -9.02
N ARG A 178 -4.89 16.42 -10.24
CA ARG A 178 -5.79 17.56 -10.49
C ARG A 178 -7.09 17.30 -9.74
N ALA A 179 -7.37 18.08 -8.70
CA ALA A 179 -8.69 18.15 -8.10
C ALA A 179 -9.66 18.61 -9.20
N ARG A 180 -10.59 17.74 -9.58
CA ARG A 180 -11.70 18.13 -10.45
C ARG A 180 -12.68 18.93 -9.59
N SER A 181 -12.83 20.22 -9.89
CA SER A 181 -13.97 21.02 -9.46
C SER A 181 -15.23 20.62 -10.21
#